data_AF-A0A6A8FIK9-F1
#
_entry.id   AF-A0A6A8FIK9-F1
#
_cell.length_a   1.000
_cell.length_b   1.000
_cell.length_c   1.000
_cell.angle_alpha   90.00
_cell.angle_beta   90.00
_cell.angle_gamma   90.00
#
_symmetry.space_group_name_H-M   'P 1'
#
loop_
_entity.id
_entity.type
_entity.pdbx_description
1 polymer ?
#
loop_
_entity_poly.entity_id
_entity_poly.type
_entity_poly.pdbx_seq_one_letter_code
_entity_poly.pdbx_strand_id
1 'polypeptide(L)' 'MSSSSGSNSKFNFMLSEIEWQVVLDALSNTIFSKELPDEARKNAKELFLKLQKELPRR' A
#
# COMPACT_ATOMS: atom_id res chain seq x y z
N MET A 1 0.23 -22.27 -37.01
CA MET A 1 -0.89 -22.15 -36.06
C MET A 1 -0.32 -22.06 -34.67
N SER A 2 -0.81 -21.07 -33.93
CA SER A 2 -0.42 -20.61 -32.60
C SER A 2 -0.34 -21.72 -31.55
N SER A 3 0.45 -21.58 -30.48
CA SER A 3 -0.05 -20.90 -29.27
C SER A 3 1.10 -20.44 -28.37
N SER A 4 1.21 -19.11 -28.17
CA SER A 4 1.97 -18.53 -27.06
C SER A 4 1.21 -18.78 -25.75
N SER A 5 1.78 -19.57 -24.86
CA SER A 5 1.33 -19.65 -23.47
C SER A 5 1.89 -18.42 -22.74
N GLY A 6 1.14 -17.32 -22.82
CA GLY A 6 1.42 -16.12 -22.02
C GLY A 6 1.17 -16.45 -20.56
N SER A 7 2.24 -16.80 -19.84
CA SER A 7 2.24 -16.92 -18.38
C SER A 7 1.88 -15.56 -17.78
N ASN A 8 0.59 -15.32 -17.57
CA ASN A 8 0.09 -14.27 -16.68
C ASN A 8 0.48 -14.66 -15.24
N SER A 9 1.75 -14.49 -14.92
CA SER A 9 2.22 -14.54 -13.55
C SER A 9 1.66 -13.30 -12.86
N LYS A 10 0.47 -13.44 -12.25
CA LYS A 10 0.00 -12.53 -11.21
C LYS A 10 1.14 -12.49 -10.19
N PHE A 11 1.95 -11.45 -10.21
CA PHE A 11 2.91 -11.19 -9.15
C PHE A 11 2.09 -11.08 -7.88
N ASN A 12 2.17 -12.12 -7.04
CA ASN A 12 1.54 -12.13 -5.74
C ASN A 12 2.41 -11.23 -4.86
N PHE A 13 2.23 -9.91 -5.03
CA PHE A 13 2.97 -8.90 -4.30
C PHE A 13 2.52 -8.94 -2.85
N MET A 14 3.33 -9.57 -2.01
CA MET A 14 3.07 -9.75 -0.59
C MET A 14 4.24 -9.16 0.17
N LEU A 15 3.98 -8.08 0.90
CA LEU A 15 4.98 -7.41 1.73
C LEU A 15 5.18 -8.17 3.04
N SER A 16 6.43 -8.21 3.49
CA SER A 16 6.77 -8.68 4.84
C SER A 16 6.25 -7.69 5.90
N GLU A 17 6.14 -8.13 7.15
CA GLU A 17 5.70 -7.28 8.28
C GLU A 17 6.53 -5.97 8.37
N ILE A 18 7.86 -6.08 8.22
CA ILE A 18 8.77 -4.95 8.27
C ILE A 18 8.53 -3.98 7.11
N GLU A 19 8.33 -4.50 5.90
CA GLU A 19 8.05 -3.68 4.71
C GLU A 19 6.71 -2.95 4.85
N TRP A 20 5.70 -3.63 5.40
CA TRP A 20 4.43 -2.99 5.75
C TRP A 20 4.59 -1.85 6.75
N GLN A 21 5.42 -2.03 7.79
CA GLN A 21 5.70 -0.98 8.76
C GLN A 21 6.38 0.22 8.09
N VAL A 22 7.33 0.00 7.19
CA VAL A 22 7.98 1.08 6.41
C VAL A 22 6.95 1.85 5.56
N VAL A 23 6.05 1.13 4.88
CA VAL A 23 4.99 1.76 4.08
C VAL A 23 4.06 2.61 4.96
N LEU A 24 3.62 2.07 6.10
CA LEU A 24 2.77 2.80 7.03
C LEU A 24 3.47 4.05 7.59
N ASP A 25 4.73 3.95 7.98
CA ASP A 25 5.50 5.06 8.53
C ASP A 25 5.63 6.20 7.49
N ALA A 26 6.00 5.87 6.25
CA ALA A 26 6.09 6.84 5.16
C ALA A 26 4.73 7.50 4.86
N LEU A 27 3.64 6.72 4.84
CA LEU A 27 2.29 7.25 4.64
C LEU A 27 1.87 8.16 5.80
N SER A 28 2.16 7.78 7.04
CA SER A 28 1.91 8.60 8.23
C SER A 28 2.62 9.95 8.11
N ASN A 29 3.93 9.93 7.86
CA ASN A 29 4.72 11.15 7.69
C ASN A 29 4.17 12.05 6.57
N THR A 30 3.71 11.45 5.48
CA THR A 30 3.10 12.18 4.35
C THR A 30 1.75 12.81 4.72
N ILE A 31 0.88 12.08 5.44
CA ILE A 31 -0.44 12.57 5.90
C ILE A 31 -0.30 13.78 6.82
N PHE A 32 0.69 13.75 7.72
CA PHE A 32 0.94 14.81 8.70
C PHE A 32 1.81 15.94 8.14
N SER A 33 2.33 15.82 6.92
CA SER A 33 3.02 16.92 6.25
C SER A 33 2.06 18.08 5.95
N LYS A 34 2.55 19.31 6.14
CA LYS A 34 1.77 20.55 5.97
C LYS A 34 1.49 20.88 4.50
N GLU A 35 2.22 20.27 3.57
CA GLU A 35 2.14 20.58 2.13
C GLU A 35 1.05 19.77 1.41
N LEU A 36 0.44 18.80 2.09
CA LEU A 36 -0.56 17.93 1.50
C LEU A 36 -1.93 18.64 1.48
N PRO A 37 -2.58 18.80 0.31
CA PRO A 37 -3.93 19.37 0.24
C PRO A 37 -4.94 18.50 0.99
N ASP A 38 -6.01 19.09 1.53
CA ASP A 38 -6.94 18.41 2.44
C ASP A 38 -7.59 17.16 1.84
N GLU A 39 -7.90 17.17 0.54
CA GLU A 39 -8.46 16.01 -0.16
C GLU A 39 -7.44 14.86 -0.24
N ALA A 40 -6.19 15.16 -0.61
CA ALA A 40 -5.11 14.17 -0.63
C ALA A 40 -4.84 13.62 0.78
N ARG A 41 -4.90 14.48 1.81
CA ARG A 41 -4.79 14.06 3.21
C ARG A 41 -5.90 13.12 3.63
N LYS A 42 -7.15 13.41 3.23
CA LYS A 42 -8.30 12.53 3.50
C LYS A 42 -8.12 11.17 2.83
N ASN A 43 -7.75 11.15 1.55
CA ASN A 43 -7.52 9.91 0.80
C ASN A 43 -6.37 9.09 1.39
N ALA A 44 -5.26 9.74 1.76
CA ALA A 44 -4.12 9.08 2.38
C ALA A 44 -4.47 8.51 3.76
N LYS A 45 -5.26 9.23 4.58
CA LYS A 45 -5.78 8.70 5.87
C LYS A 45 -6.65 7.46 5.67
N GLU A 46 -7.57 7.49 4.71
CA GLU A 46 -8.39 6.32 4.40
C GLU A 46 -7.55 5.13 3.95
N LEU A 47 -6.54 5.37 3.11
CA LEU A 47 -5.62 4.34 2.67
C LEU A 47 -4.84 3.74 3.85
N PHE A 48 -4.28 4.59 4.72
CA PHE A 48 -3.56 4.18 5.92
C PHE A 48 -4.41 3.28 6.83
N LEU A 49 -5.68 3.64 7.07
CA LEU A 49 -6.61 2.83 7.87
C LEU A 49 -6.94 1.48 7.21
N LYS A 50 -7.03 1.41 5.89
CA LYS A 50 -7.23 0.15 5.15
C LYS A 50 -5.99 -0.73 5.29
N LEU A 51 -4.80 -0.18 5.08
CA LEU A 51 -3.54 -0.90 5.19
C LEU A 51 -3.27 -1.42 6.62
N GLN A 52 -3.61 -0.65 7.65
CA GLN A 52 -3.52 -1.10 9.04
C GLN A 52 -4.38 -2.32 9.37
N LYS A 53 -5.50 -2.53 8.65
CA LYS A 53 -6.37 -3.69 8.85
C LYS A 53 -5.86 -4.94 8.14
N GLU A 54 -5.18 -4.77 7.01
CA GLU A 54 -4.59 -5.86 6.23
C GLU A 54 -3.28 -6.35 6.82
N LEU A 55 -2.61 -5.54 7.65
CA LEU A 55 -1.44 -5.96 8.41
C LEU A 55 -1.83 -7.09 9.36
N PRO A 56 -1.14 -8.25 9.31
CA PRO A 56 -1.36 -9.32 10.26
C PRO A 56 -1.13 -8.78 11.67
N ARG A 57 -2.21 -8.67 12.44
CA ARG A 57 -2.14 -8.43 13.88
C ARG A 57 -1.59 -9.70 14.50
N ARG A 58 -0.29 -9.70 14.83
CA ARG A 58 0.30 -10.73 15.69
C ARG A 58 -0.45 -10.82 17.01
#